data_AF-A0A072U0P9-F1
#
_entry.id   AF-A0A072U0P9-F1
#
_cell.length_a   1.000
_cell.length_b   1.000
_cell.length_c   1.000
_cell.angle_alpha   90.00
_cell.angle_beta   90.00
_cell.angle_gamma   90.00
#
_symmetry.space_group_name_H-M   'P 1'
#
loop_
_entity.id
_entity.type
_entity.pdbx_description
1 polymer ?
#
loop_
_entity_poly.entity_id
_entity_poly.type
_entity_poly.pdbx_seq_one_letter_code
_entity_poly.pdbx_strand_id
1 'polypeptide(L)'
;MYVFLKEIPGHYKLPTEASVVKAAAGWAHCASVTEDGDVYLWGWKECVPSGKVFTDLITVGSLQKDVAGKQSSSVAEQGSPQSPNTSSGSDSHHDNKKVVEEAGKRRKISFAKQESDSQASGDELFIVSPSLVTLGHGVKITSVAVGGRHTLALSDVGQVWGWGYGGEGQLGLGSRVKMVSSPHLISCIESASGKDKSSFQQGSTALQCSNVAGNYVTEIACGGRHSAVITDTGALLTFGWGLHGQCGQGNNADQLRPTLVPSLLGTRVKQIAAGLWHTLCVTANGQLYAFGGNQFGQLGTGNDQTETSPKLLDTFENNLSSIVSCGARHSALLTDDGHLFTWGWNKYGQLGLGDSVDRNIPSRVSISGCRPRNVACGWWHTLLMADKPV
;
A
#
# COMPACT_ATOMS: atom_id res chain seq x y z
N MET A 1 23.98 -16.56 -1.14
CA MET A 1 24.05 -17.28 -2.44
C MET A 1 23.14 -16.55 -3.42
N TYR A 2 23.65 -16.04 -4.54
CA TYR A 2 22.79 -15.41 -5.56
C TYR A 2 22.12 -16.49 -6.41
N VAL A 3 20.81 -16.67 -6.24
CA VAL A 3 20.02 -17.56 -7.09
C VAL A 3 19.71 -16.81 -8.39
N PHE A 4 20.50 -17.07 -9.43
CA PHE A 4 20.10 -16.72 -10.79
C PHE A 4 18.89 -17.56 -11.16
N LEU A 5 17.70 -16.94 -11.21
CA LEU A 5 16.53 -17.52 -11.84
C LEU A 5 16.86 -17.79 -13.31
N LYS A 6 17.07 -19.07 -13.63
CA LYS A 6 17.40 -19.55 -14.99
C LYS A 6 16.14 -19.88 -15.80
N GLU A 7 14.98 -19.78 -15.18
CA GLU A 7 13.70 -19.69 -15.88
C GLU A 7 13.61 -18.32 -16.55
N ILE A 8 13.47 -18.30 -17.87
CA ILE A 8 13.11 -17.08 -18.59
C ILE A 8 11.65 -16.78 -18.23
N PRO A 9 11.32 -15.62 -17.64
CA PRO A 9 9.94 -15.30 -17.30
C PRO A 9 9.04 -15.36 -18.54
N GLY A 10 7.91 -16.07 -18.44
CA GLY A 10 6.97 -16.17 -19.55
C GLY A 10 6.39 -14.81 -19.94
N HIS A 11 6.25 -14.56 -21.25
CA HIS A 11 5.66 -13.33 -21.76
C HIS A 11 4.18 -13.23 -21.39
N TYR A 12 3.88 -12.45 -20.36
CA TYR A 12 2.52 -12.09 -19.96
C TYR A 12 2.02 -10.95 -20.85
N LYS A 13 1.15 -11.26 -21.82
CA LYS A 13 0.62 -10.29 -22.77
C LYS A 13 -0.51 -9.46 -22.17
N LEU A 14 -0.44 -8.14 -22.35
CA LEU A 14 -1.60 -7.26 -22.22
C LEU A 14 -2.50 -7.39 -23.46
N PRO A 15 -3.81 -7.08 -23.38
CA PRO A 15 -4.71 -7.02 -24.53
C PRO A 15 -4.56 -5.68 -25.28
N THR A 16 -3.33 -5.35 -25.66
CA THR A 16 -2.92 -4.19 -26.47
C THR A 16 -1.50 -4.43 -27.01
N GLU A 17 -1.18 -3.80 -28.14
CA GLU A 17 0.18 -3.79 -28.71
C GLU A 17 1.04 -2.64 -28.15
N ALA A 18 0.46 -1.74 -27.35
CA ALA A 18 1.14 -0.58 -26.77
C ALA A 18 2.18 -0.97 -25.70
N SER A 19 3.35 -0.32 -25.73
CA SER A 19 4.49 -0.62 -24.87
C SER A 19 4.22 -0.28 -23.41
N VAL A 20 4.61 -1.16 -22.49
CA VAL A 20 4.53 -0.90 -21.03
C VAL A 20 5.65 0.04 -20.61
N VAL A 21 5.30 1.23 -20.11
CA VAL A 21 6.25 2.27 -19.65
C VAL A 21 6.43 2.29 -18.13
N LYS A 22 5.46 1.78 -17.36
CA LYS A 22 5.55 1.58 -15.91
C LYS A 22 4.82 0.29 -15.49
N ALA A 23 5.31 -0.33 -14.43
CA ALA A 23 4.60 -1.40 -13.73
C ALA A 23 4.86 -1.32 -12.22
N ALA A 24 3.90 -1.77 -11.42
CA ALA A 24 4.00 -1.87 -9.97
C ALA A 24 3.27 -3.11 -9.47
N ALA A 25 3.78 -3.73 -8.42
CA ALA A 25 3.24 -4.95 -7.82
C ALA A 25 3.10 -4.78 -6.30
N GLY A 26 1.92 -5.04 -5.78
CA GLY A 26 1.62 -5.00 -4.35
C GLY A 26 1.57 -6.38 -3.73
N TRP A 27 0.67 -6.54 -2.76
CA TRP A 27 0.42 -7.84 -2.11
C TRP A 27 -0.60 -8.70 -2.86
N ALA A 28 -1.70 -8.07 -3.29
CA ALA A 28 -2.86 -8.75 -3.88
C ALA A 28 -2.95 -8.63 -5.41
N HIS A 29 -2.29 -7.63 -6.00
CA HIS A 29 -2.44 -7.30 -7.42
C HIS A 29 -1.22 -6.61 -8.00
N CYS A 30 -1.20 -6.55 -9.33
CA CYS A 30 -0.23 -5.81 -10.12
C CYS A 30 -0.97 -4.81 -11.02
N ALA A 31 -0.26 -3.75 -11.40
CA ALA A 31 -0.72 -2.73 -12.33
C ALA A 31 0.39 -2.42 -13.36
N SER A 32 0.00 -2.08 -14.58
CA SER A 32 0.89 -1.58 -15.63
C SER A 32 0.28 -0.40 -16.38
N VAL A 33 1.13 0.50 -16.86
CA VAL A 33 0.78 1.68 -17.66
C VAL A 33 1.41 1.57 -19.04
N THR A 34 0.66 1.86 -20.10
CA THR A 34 1.16 1.88 -21.48
C THR A 34 1.62 3.27 -21.93
N GLU A 35 2.33 3.35 -23.05
CA GLU A 35 2.73 4.62 -23.68
C GLU A 35 1.56 5.53 -24.09
N ASP A 36 0.39 4.96 -24.38
CA ASP A 36 -0.85 5.73 -24.61
C ASP A 36 -1.42 6.37 -23.34
N GLY A 37 -1.07 5.83 -22.17
CA GLY A 37 -1.54 6.25 -20.85
C GLY A 37 -2.64 5.36 -20.25
N ASP A 38 -2.94 4.21 -20.87
CA ASP A 38 -3.90 3.22 -20.37
C ASP A 38 -3.35 2.46 -19.16
N VAL A 39 -4.25 2.02 -18.27
CA VAL A 39 -3.89 1.27 -17.04
C VAL A 39 -4.54 -0.11 -17.05
N TYR A 40 -3.73 -1.16 -16.93
CA TYR A 40 -4.18 -2.54 -16.82
C TYR A 40 -3.87 -3.14 -15.45
N LEU A 41 -4.85 -3.77 -14.80
CA LEU A 41 -4.72 -4.42 -13.49
C LEU A 41 -5.09 -5.92 -13.55
N TRP A 42 -4.41 -6.73 -12.73
CA TRP A 42 -4.72 -8.15 -12.52
C TRP A 42 -4.33 -8.57 -11.10
N GLY A 43 -5.00 -9.58 -10.55
CA GLY A 43 -4.87 -10.00 -9.15
C GLY A 43 -6.21 -10.20 -8.46
N TRP A 44 -6.25 -10.03 -7.14
CA TRP A 44 -7.47 -10.25 -6.35
C TRP A 44 -8.60 -9.30 -6.78
N LYS A 45 -9.79 -9.86 -6.96
CA LYS A 45 -11.01 -9.21 -7.52
C LYS A 45 -11.48 -7.95 -6.77
N GLU A 46 -11.13 -7.82 -5.49
CA GLU A 46 -11.40 -6.62 -4.69
C GLU A 46 -10.46 -5.43 -5.00
N CYS A 47 -9.32 -5.67 -5.65
CA CYS A 47 -8.32 -4.65 -5.99
C CYS A 47 -8.38 -4.19 -7.45
N VAL A 48 -8.98 -5.00 -8.33
CA VAL A 48 -9.21 -4.70 -9.75
C VAL A 48 -10.57 -4.00 -9.91
N PRO A 49 -10.64 -2.80 -10.48
CA PRO A 49 -11.90 -2.11 -10.73
C PRO A 49 -12.86 -2.93 -11.58
N SER A 50 -14.15 -2.93 -11.22
CA SER A 50 -15.18 -3.69 -11.93
C SER A 50 -15.64 -2.99 -13.22
N GLY A 51 -14.74 -2.89 -14.19
CA GLY A 51 -15.08 -2.50 -15.56
C GLY A 51 -16.03 -3.53 -16.19
N LYS A 52 -16.99 -3.07 -17.00
CA LYS A 52 -17.82 -3.98 -17.80
C LYS A 52 -16.95 -4.61 -18.88
N VAL A 53 -16.66 -5.91 -18.74
CA VAL A 53 -15.97 -6.68 -19.77
C VAL A 53 -16.87 -6.75 -21.01
N PHE A 54 -16.50 -6.03 -22.07
CA PHE A 54 -17.07 -6.22 -23.40
C PHE A 54 -16.42 -7.46 -24.03
N THR A 55 -17.04 -8.62 -23.86
CA THR A 55 -16.78 -9.80 -24.69
C THR A 55 -17.53 -9.65 -26.01
N ASP A 56 -16.85 -9.14 -27.04
CA ASP A 56 -17.38 -9.09 -28.40
C ASP A 56 -17.51 -10.51 -29.00
N LEU A 57 -18.64 -11.15 -28.73
CA LEU A 57 -19.05 -12.40 -29.36
C LEU A 57 -19.95 -12.13 -30.57
N ILE A 58 -19.31 -11.76 -31.69
CA ILE A 58 -19.96 -11.85 -33.00
C ILE A 58 -20.09 -13.33 -33.37
N THR A 59 -21.27 -13.93 -33.16
CA THR A 59 -21.91 -14.86 -34.11
C THR A 59 -23.37 -15.16 -33.72
N VAL A 60 -24.26 -14.84 -34.66
CA VAL A 60 -25.63 -15.33 -34.90
C VAL A 60 -26.14 -16.48 -34.02
N GLY A 61 -27.26 -16.25 -33.31
CA GLY A 61 -28.01 -17.31 -32.61
C GLY A 61 -29.37 -16.85 -32.05
N SER A 62 -30.42 -16.89 -32.87
CA SER A 62 -31.79 -16.59 -32.41
C SER A 62 -32.38 -17.73 -31.57
N LEU A 63 -33.02 -17.40 -30.45
CA LEU A 63 -34.28 -18.04 -30.01
C LEU A 63 -34.95 -17.25 -28.87
N GLN A 64 -36.27 -17.08 -28.94
CA GLN A 64 -37.08 -16.41 -27.91
C GLN A 64 -37.39 -17.35 -26.73
N LYS A 65 -37.53 -16.80 -25.52
CA LYS A 65 -38.61 -17.24 -24.62
C LYS A 65 -38.98 -16.21 -23.55
N ASP A 66 -40.19 -15.68 -23.63
CA ASP A 66 -40.83 -14.89 -22.57
C ASP A 66 -41.38 -15.78 -21.45
N VAL A 67 -41.29 -15.32 -20.19
CA VAL A 67 -42.32 -15.47 -19.14
C VAL A 67 -42.25 -14.22 -18.25
N ALA A 68 -43.40 -13.68 -17.81
CA ALA A 68 -43.50 -12.43 -17.06
C ALA A 68 -44.32 -12.54 -15.75
N GLY A 69 -44.15 -11.55 -14.86
CA GLY A 69 -44.92 -11.35 -13.62
C GLY A 69 -44.25 -11.93 -12.35
N LYS A 70 -44.41 -11.36 -11.15
CA LYS A 70 -45.17 -10.18 -10.65
C LYS A 70 -44.31 -9.51 -9.55
N GLN A 71 -44.33 -8.19 -9.26
CA GLN A 71 -45.35 -7.43 -8.49
C GLN A 71 -45.88 -8.18 -7.23
N SER A 72 -45.95 -7.61 -6.01
CA SER A 72 -45.70 -6.22 -5.55
C SER A 72 -45.57 -6.10 -4.00
N SER A 73 -45.24 -4.89 -3.53
CA SER A 73 -45.49 -4.23 -2.22
C SER A 73 -46.60 -4.75 -1.26
N SER A 74 -46.64 -4.48 0.07
CA SER A 74 -45.71 -3.88 1.07
C SER A 74 -46.38 -3.68 2.48
N VAL A 75 -45.59 -3.27 3.51
CA VAL A 75 -45.98 -2.48 4.73
C VAL A 75 -46.58 -3.17 5.99
N ALA A 76 -46.08 -2.73 7.17
CA ALA A 76 -46.61 -2.83 8.56
C ALA A 76 -46.70 -4.22 9.24
N GLU A 77 -46.71 -4.37 10.59
CA GLU A 77 -46.69 -3.39 11.71
C GLU A 77 -45.84 -3.86 12.93
N GLN A 78 -45.81 -3.10 14.04
CA GLN A 78 -45.04 -3.40 15.26
C GLN A 78 -45.83 -4.22 16.31
N GLY A 79 -45.12 -4.85 17.26
CA GLY A 79 -45.70 -5.22 18.57
C GLY A 79 -45.04 -6.38 19.32
N SER A 80 -44.24 -6.08 20.35
CA SER A 80 -43.91 -7.02 21.45
C SER A 80 -44.89 -6.82 22.61
N PRO A 81 -45.12 -7.80 23.50
CA PRO A 81 -44.33 -7.79 24.74
C PRO A 81 -44.06 -9.14 25.45
N GLN A 82 -42.99 -9.12 26.27
CA GLN A 82 -42.82 -9.80 27.57
C GLN A 82 -42.71 -11.33 27.70
N SER A 83 -42.00 -11.70 28.77
CA SER A 83 -41.68 -13.05 29.26
C SER A 83 -42.55 -13.44 30.47
N PRO A 84 -42.34 -14.64 31.03
CA PRO A 84 -42.23 -14.70 32.50
C PRO A 84 -41.05 -15.53 33.03
N ASN A 85 -40.76 -15.32 34.33
CA ASN A 85 -39.64 -15.87 35.10
C ASN A 85 -39.90 -17.30 35.62
N THR A 86 -38.84 -17.98 36.10
CA THR A 86 -38.78 -18.51 37.49
C THR A 86 -37.36 -18.90 37.97
N SER A 87 -37.01 -18.43 39.18
CA SER A 87 -36.30 -19.08 40.33
C SER A 87 -35.55 -20.42 40.15
N SER A 88 -34.45 -20.73 40.86
CA SER A 88 -33.59 -20.07 41.88
C SER A 88 -32.27 -20.91 42.07
N GLY A 89 -31.31 -20.70 42.99
CA GLY A 89 -31.20 -19.85 44.19
C GLY A 89 -29.80 -19.87 44.86
N SER A 90 -29.75 -19.81 46.19
CA SER A 90 -28.57 -19.81 47.09
C SER A 90 -28.15 -21.24 47.55
N ASP A 91 -27.02 -21.58 48.23
CA ASP A 91 -25.90 -20.89 48.93
C ASP A 91 -24.73 -21.92 49.15
N SER A 92 -23.51 -21.73 49.70
CA SER A 92 -22.76 -20.59 50.31
C SER A 92 -21.20 -20.77 50.26
N HIS A 93 -20.49 -20.72 51.42
CA HIS A 93 -19.03 -20.63 51.64
C HIS A 93 -18.27 -21.96 51.83
N HIS A 94 -16.96 -22.01 51.49
CA HIS A 94 -15.86 -22.08 52.49
C HIS A 94 -14.43 -21.96 51.91
N ASP A 95 -13.44 -21.75 52.80
CA ASP A 95 -12.01 -21.50 52.52
C ASP A 95 -11.12 -22.57 53.18
N ASN A 96 -10.02 -23.02 52.53
CA ASN A 96 -8.64 -23.13 53.08
C ASN A 96 -7.65 -24.02 52.28
N LYS A 97 -6.66 -23.37 51.63
CA LYS A 97 -5.20 -23.53 51.85
C LYS A 97 -4.57 -24.93 52.11
N LYS A 98 -3.80 -25.46 51.14
CA LYS A 98 -2.47 -26.11 51.35
C LYS A 98 -1.62 -26.18 50.06
N VAL A 99 -0.40 -26.74 50.12
CA VAL A 99 0.75 -26.46 49.22
C VAL A 99 1.53 -27.77 48.87
N VAL A 100 2.40 -27.74 47.83
CA VAL A 100 3.40 -28.76 47.42
C VAL A 100 2.78 -29.91 46.57
N GLU A 101 3.34 -30.45 45.47
CA GLU A 101 4.67 -30.33 44.80
C GLU A 101 4.59 -30.33 43.23
N GLU A 102 5.73 -30.38 42.54
CA GLU A 102 5.85 -30.47 41.07
C GLU A 102 5.51 -31.85 40.47
N ALA A 103 5.04 -31.86 39.20
CA ALA A 103 5.46 -32.84 38.18
C ALA A 103 5.07 -32.37 36.77
N GLY A 104 6.04 -32.14 35.88
CA GLY A 104 5.78 -31.72 34.50
C GLY A 104 5.42 -32.85 33.52
N LYS A 105 4.74 -32.53 32.41
CA LYS A 105 4.73 -33.34 31.17
C LYS A 105 4.27 -32.56 29.94
N ARG A 106 4.92 -32.83 28.80
CA ARG A 106 4.55 -32.35 27.45
C ARG A 106 3.08 -32.64 27.15
N ARG A 107 2.28 -31.63 26.78
CA ARG A 107 1.00 -31.87 26.07
C ARG A 107 1.24 -31.99 24.57
N LYS A 108 0.93 -33.16 24.01
CA LYS A 108 0.68 -33.30 22.57
C LYS A 108 -0.60 -32.54 22.22
N ILE A 109 -0.64 -31.88 21.07
CA ILE A 109 -1.89 -31.40 20.47
C ILE A 109 -2.45 -32.57 19.63
N SER A 110 -3.71 -32.94 19.85
CA SER A 110 -4.38 -34.05 19.18
C SER A 110 -5.41 -33.54 18.16
N PHE A 111 -5.38 -34.09 16.95
CA PHE A 111 -6.32 -33.73 15.87
C PHE A 111 -7.69 -34.39 16.06
N ALA A 112 -8.75 -33.59 15.97
CA ALA A 112 -10.14 -33.97 15.71
C ALA A 112 -10.93 -32.68 15.38
N LYS A 113 -11.88 -32.63 14.45
CA LYS A 113 -12.23 -33.53 13.32
C LYS A 113 -12.88 -32.64 12.22
N GLN A 114 -12.98 -33.11 10.98
CA GLN A 114 -13.59 -32.37 9.88
C GLN A 114 -15.06 -32.00 10.15
N GLU A 115 -15.42 -30.76 9.86
CA GLU A 115 -16.75 -30.38 9.38
C GLU A 115 -16.65 -29.98 7.90
N SER A 116 -17.78 -30.07 7.17
CA SER A 116 -17.81 -30.10 5.71
C SER A 116 -18.50 -28.85 5.14
N ASP A 117 -17.80 -27.72 5.11
CA ASP A 117 -18.24 -26.55 4.36
C ASP A 117 -17.94 -26.69 2.86
N SER A 118 -18.85 -26.17 2.05
CA SER A 118 -18.84 -26.34 0.59
C SER A 118 -17.72 -25.54 -0.09
N GLN A 119 -17.05 -26.18 -1.05
CA GLN A 119 -16.05 -25.53 -1.88
C GLN A 119 -16.71 -24.51 -2.83
N ALA A 120 -16.63 -23.23 -2.48
CA ALA A 120 -16.54 -22.19 -3.50
C ALA A 120 -15.17 -22.31 -4.18
N SER A 121 -15.13 -22.39 -5.51
CA SER A 121 -13.88 -22.45 -6.27
C SER A 121 -13.10 -21.15 -6.13
N GLY A 122 -11.88 -21.23 -5.59
CA GLY A 122 -11.03 -20.06 -5.30
C GLY A 122 -10.73 -19.16 -6.51
N ASP A 123 -10.84 -19.73 -7.72
CA ASP A 123 -10.62 -19.04 -9.00
C ASP A 123 -11.60 -17.86 -9.22
N GLU A 124 -12.79 -17.86 -8.61
CA GLU A 124 -13.74 -16.74 -8.76
C GLU A 124 -13.30 -15.43 -8.07
N LEU A 125 -12.27 -15.49 -7.21
CA LEU A 125 -11.76 -14.36 -6.42
C LEU A 125 -10.47 -13.75 -6.99
N PHE A 126 -9.85 -14.36 -8.00
CA PHE A 126 -8.58 -13.91 -8.58
C PHE A 126 -8.70 -13.72 -10.10
N ILE A 127 -8.50 -12.48 -10.55
CA ILE A 127 -8.53 -12.10 -11.96
C ILE A 127 -7.14 -12.30 -12.55
N VAL A 128 -6.99 -13.38 -13.33
CA VAL A 128 -5.72 -13.78 -13.98
C VAL A 128 -5.42 -12.96 -15.25
N SER A 129 -6.43 -12.36 -15.88
CA SER A 129 -6.30 -11.60 -17.12
C SER A 129 -6.20 -10.08 -16.89
N PRO A 130 -5.37 -9.33 -17.64
CA PRO A 130 -5.24 -7.88 -17.48
C PRO A 130 -6.55 -7.18 -17.83
N SER A 131 -7.12 -6.46 -16.87
CA SER A 131 -8.35 -5.70 -17.01
C SER A 131 -8.04 -4.22 -17.18
N LEU A 132 -8.51 -3.62 -18.27
CA LEU A 132 -8.39 -2.18 -18.52
C LEU A 132 -9.21 -1.39 -17.50
N VAL A 133 -8.59 -0.40 -16.86
CA VAL A 133 -9.22 0.50 -15.89
C VAL A 133 -9.66 1.77 -16.59
N THR A 134 -10.98 1.94 -16.75
CA THR A 134 -11.56 3.17 -17.30
C THR A 134 -11.45 4.32 -16.30
N LEU A 135 -10.74 5.38 -16.67
CA LEU A 135 -10.71 6.68 -15.98
C LEU A 135 -11.56 7.72 -16.74
N GLY A 136 -11.52 8.99 -16.31
CA GLY A 136 -12.22 10.07 -17.00
C GLY A 136 -11.72 10.27 -18.44
N HIS A 137 -12.62 10.68 -19.34
CA HIS A 137 -12.28 10.95 -20.75
C HIS A 137 -11.09 11.93 -20.87
N GLY A 138 -10.04 11.52 -21.59
CA GLY A 138 -8.84 12.33 -21.81
C GLY A 138 -7.80 12.30 -20.69
N VAL A 139 -8.02 11.57 -19.59
CA VAL A 139 -7.01 11.36 -18.54
C VAL A 139 -5.96 10.36 -19.04
N LYS A 140 -4.71 10.78 -19.23
CA LYS A 140 -3.57 9.87 -19.48
C LYS A 140 -2.82 9.61 -18.18
N ILE A 141 -2.56 8.34 -17.86
CA ILE A 141 -1.77 7.97 -16.68
C ILE A 141 -0.28 7.85 -17.03
N THR A 142 0.58 8.34 -16.14
CA THR A 142 2.05 8.35 -16.30
C THR A 142 2.76 7.48 -15.24
N SER A 143 2.09 7.18 -14.12
CA SER A 143 2.62 6.31 -13.07
C SER A 143 1.50 5.63 -12.28
N VAL A 144 1.81 4.48 -11.69
CA VAL A 144 0.94 3.73 -10.76
C VAL A 144 1.75 3.26 -9.55
N ALA A 145 1.14 3.31 -8.38
CA ALA A 145 1.68 2.75 -7.15
C ALA A 145 0.66 1.78 -6.54
N VAL A 146 1.12 0.60 -6.12
CA VAL A 146 0.27 -0.52 -5.72
C VAL A 146 0.63 -0.97 -4.32
N GLY A 147 -0.34 -0.89 -3.39
CA GLY A 147 -0.12 -1.14 -1.97
C GLY A 147 -0.53 -2.55 -1.52
N GLY A 148 -0.98 -2.67 -0.28
CA GLY A 148 -1.50 -3.93 0.26
C GLY A 148 -2.78 -4.40 -0.47
N ARG A 149 -3.78 -3.54 -0.55
CA ARG A 149 -5.09 -3.82 -1.19
C ARG A 149 -5.68 -2.61 -1.91
N HIS A 150 -4.83 -1.65 -2.28
CA HIS A 150 -5.23 -0.37 -2.88
C HIS A 150 -4.25 0.06 -3.97
N THR A 151 -4.69 0.98 -4.82
CA THR A 151 -3.90 1.53 -5.92
C THR A 151 -3.99 3.04 -5.91
N LEU A 152 -2.90 3.70 -6.31
CA LEU A 152 -2.90 5.08 -6.78
C LEU A 152 -2.42 5.12 -8.24
N ALA A 153 -3.01 6.01 -9.03
CA ALA A 153 -2.58 6.33 -10.39
C ALA A 153 -2.38 7.85 -10.51
N LEU A 154 -1.30 8.27 -11.18
CA LEU A 154 -0.92 9.66 -11.39
C LEU A 154 -1.07 10.03 -12.87
N SER A 155 -1.78 11.11 -13.18
CA SER A 155 -1.95 11.57 -14.56
C SER A 155 -0.78 12.44 -15.06
N ASP A 156 -0.75 12.66 -16.37
CA ASP A 156 0.12 13.65 -17.05
C ASP A 156 -0.06 15.08 -16.51
N VAL A 157 -1.30 15.47 -16.20
CA VAL A 157 -1.64 16.73 -15.52
C VAL A 157 -1.53 16.69 -13.98
N GLY A 158 -0.88 15.66 -13.42
CA GLY A 158 -0.57 15.55 -11.99
C GLY A 158 -1.78 15.37 -11.06
N GLN A 159 -2.88 14.82 -11.56
CA GLN A 159 -4.03 14.39 -10.76
C GLN A 159 -3.79 12.99 -10.19
N VAL A 160 -4.19 12.77 -8.93
CA VAL A 160 -4.11 11.46 -8.28
C VAL A 160 -5.48 10.81 -8.23
N TRP A 161 -5.58 9.59 -8.75
CA TRP A 161 -6.76 8.73 -8.68
C TRP A 161 -6.46 7.54 -7.77
N GLY A 162 -7.45 7.04 -7.04
CA GLY A 162 -7.28 5.85 -6.19
C GLY A 162 -8.52 4.98 -6.05
N TRP A 163 -8.28 3.70 -5.75
CA TRP A 163 -9.32 2.67 -5.60
C TRP A 163 -8.79 1.46 -4.79
N GLY A 164 -9.68 0.52 -4.49
CA GLY A 164 -9.42 -0.64 -3.64
C GLY A 164 -9.87 -0.41 -2.19
N TYR A 165 -9.15 -0.99 -1.24
CA TYR A 165 -9.49 -0.95 0.18
C TYR A 165 -9.08 0.38 0.83
N GLY A 166 -10.07 1.13 1.37
CA GLY A 166 -9.88 2.44 2.01
C GLY A 166 -10.28 2.51 3.49
N GLY A 167 -10.45 1.36 4.16
CA GLY A 167 -10.95 1.28 5.54
C GLY A 167 -10.08 1.98 6.60
N GLU A 168 -8.82 2.27 6.28
CA GLU A 168 -7.87 2.99 7.13
C GLU A 168 -7.58 4.41 6.62
N GLY A 169 -8.32 4.87 5.60
CA GLY A 169 -8.11 6.18 4.97
C GLY A 169 -6.98 6.24 3.94
N GLN A 170 -6.39 5.10 3.52
CA GLN A 170 -5.27 5.05 2.56
C GLN A 170 -5.60 5.56 1.14
N LEU A 171 -6.86 5.92 0.89
CA LEU A 171 -7.35 6.58 -0.33
C LEU A 171 -7.55 8.10 -0.16
N GLY A 172 -7.31 8.68 1.02
CA GLY A 172 -7.32 10.14 1.23
C GLY A 172 -8.71 10.81 1.11
N LEU A 173 -9.79 10.03 1.05
CA LEU A 173 -11.15 10.51 0.76
C LEU A 173 -11.86 11.20 1.96
N GLY A 174 -11.14 11.57 3.01
CA GLY A 174 -11.68 12.17 4.24
C GLY A 174 -12.52 11.23 5.11
N SER A 175 -12.65 9.95 4.73
CA SER A 175 -13.51 8.98 5.40
C SER A 175 -12.99 7.54 5.23
N ARG A 176 -13.42 6.63 6.12
CA ARG A 176 -13.04 5.21 6.12
C ARG A 176 -13.94 4.40 5.18
N VAL A 177 -13.72 4.54 3.88
CA VAL A 177 -14.51 3.81 2.86
C VAL A 177 -13.95 2.39 2.70
N LYS A 178 -14.64 1.38 3.23
CA LYS A 178 -14.16 -0.03 3.23
C LYS A 178 -13.68 -0.51 1.85
N MET A 179 -14.41 -0.19 0.79
CA MET A 179 -14.12 -0.62 -0.58
C MET A 179 -14.51 0.49 -1.56
N VAL A 180 -13.61 0.79 -2.50
CA VAL A 180 -13.80 1.76 -3.58
C VAL A 180 -13.56 1.03 -4.90
N SER A 181 -14.63 0.60 -5.57
CA SER A 181 -14.57 -0.37 -6.69
C SER A 181 -14.28 0.24 -8.07
N SER A 182 -14.06 1.56 -8.14
CA SER A 182 -13.73 2.30 -9.36
C SER A 182 -12.77 3.46 -9.03
N PRO A 183 -11.98 3.97 -9.99
CA PRO A 183 -11.08 5.10 -9.74
C PRO A 183 -11.83 6.34 -9.24
N HIS A 184 -11.44 6.86 -8.08
CA HIS A 184 -11.93 8.13 -7.54
C HIS A 184 -10.80 9.14 -7.49
N LEU A 185 -11.08 10.39 -7.87
CA LEU A 185 -10.13 11.50 -7.80
C LEU A 185 -9.86 11.87 -6.33
N ILE A 186 -8.59 11.96 -5.95
CA ILE A 186 -8.14 12.29 -4.59
C ILE A 186 -7.72 13.75 -4.55
N SER A 187 -8.33 14.52 -3.65
CA SER A 187 -7.97 15.93 -3.42
C SER A 187 -6.70 16.02 -2.59
N CYS A 188 -5.54 15.87 -3.25
CA CYS A 188 -4.22 15.99 -2.62
C CYS A 188 -3.82 17.44 -2.31
N ILE A 189 -4.34 18.40 -3.07
CA ILE A 189 -3.99 19.82 -2.95
C ILE A 189 -5.30 20.61 -2.88
N GLU A 190 -5.54 21.26 -1.73
CA GLU A 190 -6.76 22.04 -1.53
C GLU A 190 -6.66 23.39 -2.24
N SER A 191 -7.30 23.50 -3.41
CA SER A 191 -7.31 24.73 -4.21
C SER A 191 -8.02 25.86 -3.46
N ALA A 192 -7.32 26.98 -3.27
CA ALA A 192 -7.81 28.16 -2.54
C ALA A 192 -8.98 28.93 -3.23
N SER A 193 -9.56 28.37 -4.29
CA SER A 193 -10.68 28.94 -5.05
C SER A 193 -12.06 28.55 -4.50
N GLY A 194 -12.16 27.52 -3.66
CA GLY A 194 -13.42 27.03 -3.08
C GLY A 194 -14.00 27.92 -1.98
N LYS A 195 -14.83 28.91 -2.33
CA LYS A 195 -15.60 29.73 -1.37
C LYS A 195 -16.90 29.03 -0.93
N ASP A 196 -16.81 28.09 0.01
CA ASP A 196 -17.98 27.70 0.82
C ASP A 196 -17.90 28.33 2.22
N LYS A 197 -18.97 29.04 2.61
CA LYS A 197 -19.09 29.73 3.89
C LYS A 197 -20.06 28.99 4.82
N SER A 198 -19.55 28.10 5.67
CA SER A 198 -20.27 27.62 6.85
C SER A 198 -19.31 27.14 7.96
N SER A 199 -19.78 27.19 9.21
CA SER A 199 -19.09 26.70 10.45
C SER A 199 -17.71 27.32 10.80
N PHE A 200 -17.79 28.50 11.44
CA PHE A 200 -16.91 29.11 12.45
C PHE A 200 -15.66 28.37 13.02
N GLN A 201 -14.58 29.18 13.18
CA GLN A 201 -13.42 29.04 14.10
C GLN A 201 -12.49 27.83 13.87
N GLN A 202 -11.15 27.93 13.92
CA GLN A 202 -10.26 28.93 14.55
C GLN A 202 -8.88 28.99 13.84
N GLY A 203 -8.25 30.16 13.73
CA GLY A 203 -6.83 30.32 13.40
C GLY A 203 -6.47 30.55 11.91
N SER A 204 -5.57 31.51 11.64
CA SER A 204 -5.24 32.02 10.29
C SER A 204 -4.12 31.26 9.57
N THR A 205 -4.12 29.92 9.59
CA THR A 205 -3.04 29.09 9.01
C THR A 205 -3.32 28.59 7.58
N ALA A 206 -4.59 28.34 7.22
CA ALA A 206 -4.96 27.68 5.96
C ALA A 206 -4.42 28.37 4.68
N LEU A 207 -4.35 29.71 4.67
CA LEU A 207 -3.87 30.50 3.53
C LEU A 207 -2.35 30.41 3.30
N GLN A 208 -1.57 29.85 4.23
CA GLN A 208 -0.14 29.59 4.02
C GLN A 208 0.14 28.17 3.51
N CYS A 209 -0.74 27.19 3.82
CA CYS A 209 -0.54 25.80 3.41
C CYS A 209 -0.65 25.56 1.90
N SER A 210 -1.51 26.30 1.18
CA SER A 210 -1.71 26.12 -0.26
C SER A 210 -0.44 26.40 -1.08
N ASN A 211 0.22 27.54 -0.84
CA ASN A 211 1.49 27.88 -1.51
C ASN A 211 2.65 26.94 -1.15
N VAL A 212 2.57 26.24 -0.02
CA VAL A 212 3.55 25.22 0.38
C VAL A 212 3.28 23.89 -0.32
N ALA A 213 2.01 23.46 -0.35
CA ALA A 213 1.58 22.21 -1.00
C ALA A 213 1.82 22.23 -2.52
N GLY A 214 1.74 23.39 -3.16
CA GLY A 214 1.98 23.53 -4.60
C GLY A 214 0.69 23.44 -5.42
N ASN A 215 0.82 22.94 -6.65
CA ASN A 215 -0.21 22.99 -7.69
C ASN A 215 -0.61 21.60 -8.22
N TYR A 216 0.34 20.66 -8.32
CA TYR A 216 0.11 19.32 -8.87
C TYR A 216 1.03 18.27 -8.23
N VAL A 217 0.64 16.99 -8.32
CA VAL A 217 1.43 15.86 -7.82
C VAL A 217 2.46 15.42 -8.86
N THR A 218 3.67 15.11 -8.42
CA THR A 218 4.80 14.66 -9.24
C THR A 218 5.21 13.20 -8.97
N GLU A 219 4.95 12.68 -7.77
CA GLU A 219 5.23 11.28 -7.43
C GLU A 219 4.18 10.70 -6.47
N ILE A 220 3.98 9.38 -6.54
CA ILE A 220 3.01 8.61 -5.74
C ILE A 220 3.68 7.34 -5.18
N ALA A 221 3.37 6.97 -3.93
CA ALA A 221 3.77 5.69 -3.34
C ALA A 221 2.64 5.09 -2.49
N CYS A 222 2.56 3.76 -2.46
CA CYS A 222 1.55 2.99 -1.72
C CYS A 222 2.24 1.96 -0.84
N GLY A 223 2.03 2.04 0.47
CA GLY A 223 2.49 1.05 1.43
C GLY A 223 1.44 -0.02 1.72
N GLY A 224 1.60 -0.71 2.84
CA GLY A 224 0.69 -1.78 3.26
C GLY A 224 -0.73 -1.29 3.58
N ARG A 225 -0.84 -0.18 4.31
CA ARG A 225 -2.11 0.46 4.71
C ARG A 225 -2.05 2.00 4.71
N HIS A 226 -1.06 2.56 4.02
CA HIS A 226 -0.85 4.00 3.89
C HIS A 226 -0.38 4.36 2.47
N SER A 227 -0.33 5.65 2.20
CA SER A 227 -0.02 6.25 0.91
C SER A 227 0.77 7.55 1.11
N ALA A 228 1.58 7.91 0.13
CA ALA A 228 2.36 9.14 0.12
C ALA A 228 2.37 9.77 -1.29
N VAL A 229 2.47 11.10 -1.35
CA VAL A 229 2.60 11.86 -2.60
C VAL A 229 3.61 13.00 -2.46
N ILE A 230 4.35 13.28 -3.52
CA ILE A 230 5.22 14.47 -3.66
C ILE A 230 4.57 15.43 -4.66
N THR A 231 4.68 16.74 -4.43
CA THR A 231 4.16 17.79 -5.32
C THR A 231 5.26 18.53 -6.10
N ASP A 232 4.89 19.49 -6.95
CA ASP A 232 5.82 20.34 -7.73
C ASP A 232 6.74 21.22 -6.87
N THR A 233 6.30 21.60 -5.66
CA THR A 233 7.17 22.25 -4.65
C THR A 233 8.15 21.28 -4.00
N GLY A 234 7.91 19.97 -4.13
CA GLY A 234 8.59 18.91 -3.38
C GLY A 234 8.00 18.68 -1.98
N ALA A 235 6.79 19.17 -1.70
CA ALA A 235 6.13 18.91 -0.43
C ALA A 235 5.67 17.45 -0.34
N LEU A 236 5.92 16.80 0.80
CA LEU A 236 5.49 15.42 1.06
C LEU A 236 4.18 15.42 1.84
N LEU A 237 3.14 14.82 1.25
CA LEU A 237 1.87 14.56 1.92
C LEU A 237 1.67 13.05 2.11
N THR A 238 1.04 12.65 3.21
CA THR A 238 0.82 11.23 3.57
C THR A 238 -0.61 11.00 4.05
N PHE A 239 -1.13 9.80 3.84
CA PHE A 239 -2.49 9.43 4.24
C PHE A 239 -2.65 7.92 4.49
N GLY A 240 -3.68 7.55 5.25
CA GLY A 240 -3.97 6.19 5.69
C GLY A 240 -3.54 5.90 7.12
N TRP A 241 -3.33 4.61 7.39
CA TRP A 241 -3.08 4.06 8.71
C TRP A 241 -1.78 4.63 9.32
N GLY A 242 -1.87 5.14 10.55
CA GLY A 242 -0.80 5.84 11.25
C GLY A 242 -0.27 5.10 12.48
N LEU A 243 -0.79 3.92 12.85
CA LEU A 243 -0.48 3.25 14.13
C LEU A 243 1.02 3.08 14.43
N HIS A 244 1.86 2.90 13.40
CA HIS A 244 3.31 2.77 13.54
C HIS A 244 4.07 4.06 13.16
N GLY A 245 3.42 5.21 13.08
CA GLY A 245 4.06 6.48 12.72
C GLY A 245 4.39 6.65 11.23
N GLN A 246 3.92 5.75 10.36
CA GLN A 246 4.29 5.71 8.93
C GLN A 246 3.77 6.89 8.09
N CYS A 247 2.91 7.73 8.65
CA CYS A 247 2.48 9.02 8.10
C CYS A 247 3.34 10.20 8.57
N GLY A 248 4.35 10.00 9.42
CA GLY A 248 5.38 11.02 9.73
C GLY A 248 4.91 12.25 10.51
N GLN A 249 3.72 12.20 11.11
CA GLN A 249 3.05 13.34 11.75
C GLN A 249 3.53 13.64 13.19
N GLY A 250 4.61 13.01 13.66
CA GLY A 250 5.07 13.05 15.05
C GLY A 250 4.19 12.27 16.02
N ASN A 251 3.16 11.58 15.52
CA ASN A 251 2.19 10.83 16.31
C ASN A 251 1.68 9.59 15.54
N ASN A 252 0.80 8.80 16.18
CA ASN A 252 0.31 7.51 15.66
C ASN A 252 -1.12 7.56 15.09
N ALA A 253 -1.67 8.75 14.80
CA ALA A 253 -3.05 8.91 14.34
C ALA A 253 -3.20 8.72 12.81
N ASP A 254 -4.22 7.97 12.41
CA ASP A 254 -4.59 7.75 11.00
C ASP A 254 -4.95 9.06 10.30
N GLN A 255 -4.46 9.23 9.07
CA GLN A 255 -4.60 10.44 8.27
C GLN A 255 -5.63 10.22 7.14
N LEU A 256 -6.88 10.62 7.37
CA LEU A 256 -7.98 10.30 6.43
C LEU A 256 -7.98 11.16 5.15
N ARG A 257 -7.20 12.25 5.11
CA ARG A 257 -6.92 13.08 3.93
C ARG A 257 -5.40 13.14 3.72
N PRO A 258 -4.90 13.51 2.53
CA PRO A 258 -3.47 13.79 2.32
C PRO A 258 -3.01 14.93 3.24
N THR A 259 -2.22 14.60 4.26
CA THR A 259 -1.71 15.55 5.26
C THR A 259 -0.23 15.81 5.03
N LEU A 260 0.15 17.09 4.91
CA LEU A 260 1.53 17.56 4.82
C LEU A 260 2.37 17.06 6.01
N VAL A 261 3.54 16.50 5.74
CA VAL A 261 4.46 16.00 6.78
C VAL A 261 5.23 17.18 7.41
N PRO A 262 4.97 17.54 8.68
CA PRO A 262 5.34 18.86 9.21
C PRO A 262 6.85 19.03 9.46
N SER A 263 7.59 17.97 9.74
CA SER A 263 9.05 18.05 9.97
C SER A 263 9.88 18.18 8.68
N LEU A 264 9.24 18.04 7.50
CA LEU A 264 9.86 18.24 6.18
C LEU A 264 9.34 19.52 5.50
N LEU A 265 8.71 20.43 6.27
CA LEU A 265 8.25 21.72 5.78
C LEU A 265 9.41 22.54 5.19
N GLY A 266 9.28 22.92 3.91
CA GLY A 266 10.34 23.62 3.18
C GLY A 266 11.48 22.73 2.65
N THR A 267 11.51 21.44 3.03
CA THR A 267 12.44 20.46 2.47
C THR A 267 11.87 19.92 1.15
N ARG A 268 12.54 20.20 0.03
CA ARG A 268 12.14 19.67 -1.28
C ARG A 268 12.44 18.17 -1.35
N VAL A 269 11.43 17.33 -1.15
CA VAL A 269 11.49 15.89 -1.40
C VAL A 269 11.51 15.62 -2.91
N LYS A 270 12.23 14.56 -3.33
CA LYS A 270 12.40 14.15 -4.75
C LYS A 270 11.96 12.72 -5.04
N GLN A 271 12.01 11.80 -4.07
CA GLN A 271 11.52 10.43 -4.21
C GLN A 271 10.91 9.90 -2.91
N ILE A 272 9.96 8.96 -3.03
CA ILE A 272 9.28 8.26 -1.94
C ILE A 272 9.18 6.76 -2.20
N ALA A 273 9.37 5.95 -1.15
CA ALA A 273 9.03 4.53 -1.15
C ALA A 273 8.32 4.17 0.16
N ALA A 274 7.28 3.34 0.08
CA ALA A 274 6.43 2.99 1.21
C ALA A 274 6.32 1.46 1.34
N GLY A 275 6.73 0.92 2.49
CA GLY A 275 6.65 -0.51 2.80
C GLY A 275 5.35 -0.88 3.53
N LEU A 276 5.34 -2.03 4.22
CA LEU A 276 4.14 -2.47 4.96
C LEU A 276 3.71 -1.45 6.02
N TRP A 277 4.69 -0.93 6.77
CA TRP A 277 4.52 -0.10 7.97
C TRP A 277 5.58 1.02 8.08
N HIS A 278 6.30 1.34 7.00
CA HIS A 278 7.37 2.34 7.03
C HIS A 278 7.41 3.12 5.70
N THR A 279 8.10 4.26 5.73
CA THR A 279 8.26 5.16 4.60
C THR A 279 9.72 5.64 4.55
N LEU A 280 10.30 5.64 3.35
CA LEU A 280 11.56 6.29 3.03
C LEU A 280 11.30 7.45 2.07
N CYS A 281 12.07 8.52 2.17
CA CYS A 281 12.10 9.56 1.15
C CYS A 281 13.48 10.17 0.96
N VAL A 282 13.81 10.54 -0.28
CA VAL A 282 15.08 11.19 -0.65
C VAL A 282 14.80 12.63 -1.05
N THR A 283 15.62 13.57 -0.57
CA THR A 283 15.48 15.00 -0.83
C THR A 283 16.23 15.48 -2.08
N ALA A 284 16.00 16.73 -2.47
CA ALA A 284 16.65 17.35 -3.61
C ALA A 284 18.19 17.42 -3.51
N ASN A 285 18.72 17.45 -2.28
CA ASN A 285 20.13 17.42 -1.90
C ASN A 285 20.60 16.03 -1.42
N GLY A 286 19.90 14.94 -1.80
CA GLY A 286 20.37 13.56 -1.58
C GLY A 286 20.28 13.04 -0.14
N GLN A 287 19.62 13.76 0.77
CA GLN A 287 19.44 13.28 2.14
C GLN A 287 18.33 12.20 2.18
N LEU A 288 18.61 11.08 2.82
CA LEU A 288 17.65 10.00 3.06
C LEU A 288 16.99 10.16 4.42
N TYR A 289 15.66 10.20 4.44
CA TYR A 289 14.86 10.18 5.66
C TYR A 289 14.05 8.89 5.74
N ALA A 290 13.88 8.37 6.97
CA ALA A 290 13.09 7.19 7.27
C ALA A 290 12.10 7.47 8.42
N PHE A 291 10.90 6.89 8.35
CA PHE A 291 9.91 6.95 9.42
C PHE A 291 8.92 5.78 9.37
N GLY A 292 8.26 5.52 10.49
CA GLY A 292 7.33 4.41 10.66
C GLY A 292 7.82 3.31 11.60
N GLY A 293 7.21 2.13 11.48
CA GLY A 293 7.51 0.96 12.30
C GLY A 293 8.86 0.33 11.93
N ASN A 294 9.67 0.02 12.94
CA ASN A 294 11.08 -0.34 12.79
C ASN A 294 11.46 -1.71 13.40
N GLN A 295 10.48 -2.59 13.61
CA GLN A 295 10.59 -3.86 14.37
C GLN A 295 11.73 -4.83 13.98
N PHE A 296 12.36 -4.63 12.81
CA PHE A 296 13.47 -5.43 12.29
C PHE A 296 14.60 -4.55 11.73
N GLY A 297 14.68 -3.30 12.18
CA GLY A 297 15.69 -2.33 11.76
C GLY A 297 15.47 -1.70 10.39
N GLN A 298 14.27 -1.85 9.78
CA GLN A 298 13.99 -1.38 8.42
C GLN A 298 14.06 0.14 8.20
N LEU A 299 14.14 0.96 9.25
CA LEU A 299 14.45 2.39 9.12
C LEU A 299 15.95 2.67 8.97
N GLY A 300 16.83 1.71 9.29
CA GLY A 300 18.29 1.88 9.14
C GLY A 300 18.94 2.76 10.22
N THR A 301 18.23 3.05 11.32
CA THR A 301 18.62 4.02 12.36
C THR A 301 19.56 3.43 13.44
N GLY A 302 20.17 2.27 13.20
CA GLY A 302 21.06 1.58 14.15
C GLY A 302 20.35 0.91 15.33
N ASN A 303 19.03 0.87 15.30
CA ASN A 303 18.17 0.34 16.35
C ASN A 303 16.79 -0.03 15.76
N ASP A 304 15.92 -0.65 16.57
CA ASP A 304 14.62 -1.17 16.13
C ASP A 304 13.42 -0.33 16.64
N GLN A 305 13.65 0.90 17.13
CA GLN A 305 12.62 1.80 17.66
C GLN A 305 11.86 2.51 16.54
N THR A 306 10.55 2.65 16.75
CA THR A 306 9.61 3.27 15.80
C THR A 306 9.76 4.79 15.81
N GLU A 307 9.87 5.41 14.63
CA GLU A 307 10.06 6.86 14.47
C GLU A 307 8.78 7.48 13.92
N THR A 308 8.07 8.29 14.70
CA THR A 308 6.79 8.91 14.29
C THR A 308 6.94 10.16 13.43
N SER A 309 8.16 10.68 13.30
CA SER A 309 8.55 11.78 12.40
C SER A 309 9.69 11.33 11.50
N PRO A 310 9.80 11.84 10.26
CA PRO A 310 10.98 11.69 9.40
C PRO A 310 12.29 11.94 10.14
N LYS A 311 13.14 10.91 10.19
CA LYS A 311 14.48 10.94 10.78
C LYS A 311 15.53 10.79 9.69
N LEU A 312 16.54 11.66 9.72
CA LEU A 312 17.66 11.66 8.79
C LEU A 312 18.57 10.43 9.03
N LEU A 313 19.08 9.84 7.96
CA LEU A 313 20.12 8.80 7.99
C LEU A 313 21.47 9.41 7.58
N ASP A 314 22.23 9.88 8.57
CA ASP A 314 23.57 10.48 8.40
C ASP A 314 24.67 9.50 7.92
N THR A 315 24.28 8.29 7.49
CA THR A 315 25.18 7.24 6.96
C THR A 315 25.63 7.51 5.52
N PHE A 316 24.98 8.44 4.83
CA PHE A 316 25.19 8.72 3.41
C PHE A 316 25.72 10.15 3.20
N GLU A 317 26.61 10.31 2.22
CA GLU A 317 27.10 11.63 1.83
C GLU A 317 25.98 12.45 1.14
N ASN A 318 25.95 13.76 1.44
CA ASN A 318 24.98 14.66 0.82
C ASN A 318 25.19 14.74 -0.70
N ASN A 319 24.10 14.98 -1.43
CA ASN A 319 23.99 15.12 -2.89
C ASN A 319 23.92 13.82 -3.72
N LEU A 320 23.96 12.64 -3.10
CA LEU A 320 23.75 11.35 -3.81
C LEU A 320 22.31 11.24 -4.36
N SER A 321 22.15 11.31 -5.68
CA SER A 321 20.86 11.07 -6.33
C SER A 321 20.57 9.57 -6.30
N SER A 322 19.56 9.17 -5.53
CA SER A 322 19.37 7.77 -5.14
C SER A 322 17.96 7.27 -5.41
N ILE A 323 17.84 6.02 -5.83
CA ILE A 323 16.58 5.27 -5.94
C ILE A 323 16.29 4.58 -4.60
N VAL A 324 15.14 4.86 -3.99
CA VAL A 324 14.64 4.13 -2.82
C VAL A 324 13.63 3.05 -3.20
N SER A 325 13.65 1.93 -2.48
CA SER A 325 12.60 0.91 -2.59
C SER A 325 12.34 0.22 -1.25
N CYS A 326 11.07 -0.02 -0.94
CA CYS A 326 10.61 -0.54 0.35
C CYS A 326 9.83 -1.83 0.16
N GLY A 327 10.31 -2.93 0.73
CA GLY A 327 9.56 -4.17 0.83
C GLY A 327 8.63 -4.15 2.03
N ALA A 328 8.12 -5.32 2.45
CA ALA A 328 7.22 -5.34 3.61
C ALA A 328 7.94 -4.86 4.89
N ARG A 329 9.13 -5.40 5.16
CA ARG A 329 9.92 -5.12 6.37
C ARG A 329 11.42 -4.96 6.07
N HIS A 330 11.76 -4.55 4.86
CA HIS A 330 13.12 -4.32 4.43
C HIS A 330 13.16 -3.17 3.43
N SER A 331 14.35 -2.63 3.22
CA SER A 331 14.61 -1.35 2.58
C SER A 331 15.84 -1.47 1.68
N ALA A 332 15.82 -0.75 0.56
CA ALA A 332 16.95 -0.62 -0.34
C ALA A 332 17.16 0.82 -0.79
N LEU A 333 18.43 1.18 -0.97
CA LEU A 333 18.90 2.41 -1.60
C LEU A 333 19.89 2.03 -2.70
N LEU A 334 19.66 2.49 -3.93
CA LEU A 334 20.64 2.44 -5.01
C LEU A 334 21.08 3.88 -5.33
N THR A 335 22.35 4.19 -5.05
CA THR A 335 22.96 5.49 -5.34
C THR A 335 23.35 5.63 -6.83
N ASP A 336 23.50 6.86 -7.30
CA ASP A 336 23.89 7.23 -8.68
C ASP A 336 25.28 6.72 -9.09
N ASP A 337 26.22 6.64 -8.16
CA ASP A 337 27.52 5.99 -8.32
C ASP A 337 27.44 4.45 -8.48
N GLY A 338 26.25 3.86 -8.30
CA GLY A 338 25.94 2.46 -8.56
C GLY A 338 26.02 1.53 -7.34
N HIS A 339 26.15 2.06 -6.12
CA HIS A 339 26.18 1.25 -4.91
C HIS A 339 24.77 0.90 -4.41
N LEU A 340 24.50 -0.40 -4.26
CA LEU A 340 23.29 -0.90 -3.60
C LEU A 340 23.56 -1.05 -2.09
N PHE A 341 22.68 -0.48 -1.27
CA PHE A 341 22.59 -0.69 0.16
C PHE A 341 21.22 -1.30 0.50
N THR A 342 21.19 -2.22 1.46
CA THR A 342 19.98 -2.93 1.88
C THR A 342 19.97 -3.11 3.39
N TRP A 343 18.80 -3.00 4.02
CA TRP A 343 18.64 -3.20 5.47
C TRP A 343 17.20 -3.60 5.85
N GLY A 344 16.99 -3.93 7.11
CA GLY A 344 15.77 -4.49 7.67
C GLY A 344 15.80 -6.01 7.83
N TRP A 345 14.60 -6.61 7.76
CA TRP A 345 14.37 -8.05 7.89
C TRP A 345 15.00 -8.84 6.74
N ASN A 346 15.62 -10.00 7.03
CA ASN A 346 16.43 -10.78 6.08
C ASN A 346 16.22 -12.32 6.16
N LYS A 347 15.17 -12.84 6.82
CA LYS A 347 15.04 -14.30 7.04
C LYS A 347 14.96 -15.17 5.78
N TYR A 348 14.68 -14.60 4.60
CA TYR A 348 14.72 -15.31 3.31
C TYR A 348 15.91 -14.90 2.43
N GLY A 349 16.87 -14.14 2.96
CA GLY A 349 18.04 -13.64 2.22
C GLY A 349 17.74 -12.45 1.31
N GLN A 350 16.58 -11.78 1.46
CA GLN A 350 16.11 -10.71 0.59
C GLN A 350 17.02 -9.48 0.53
N LEU A 351 17.91 -9.27 1.51
CA LEU A 351 18.91 -8.20 1.44
C LEU A 351 20.05 -8.52 0.45
N GLY A 352 20.15 -9.76 -0.04
CA GLY A 352 21.20 -10.17 -0.99
C GLY A 352 22.62 -10.29 -0.39
N LEU A 353 22.79 -9.97 0.89
CA LEU A 353 24.07 -9.89 1.62
C LEU A 353 24.80 -11.23 1.82
N GLY A 354 24.26 -12.32 1.29
CA GLY A 354 24.84 -13.67 1.39
C GLY A 354 24.37 -14.50 2.57
N ASP A 355 23.78 -13.86 3.59
CA ASP A 355 23.25 -14.46 4.83
C ASP A 355 21.73 -14.23 5.00
N SER A 356 21.19 -14.70 6.14
CA SER A 356 19.79 -14.48 6.57
C SER A 356 19.69 -13.69 7.88
N VAL A 357 20.65 -12.80 8.14
CA VAL A 357 20.76 -11.97 9.35
C VAL A 357 20.13 -10.60 9.09
N ASP A 358 19.18 -10.22 9.94
CA ASP A 358 18.50 -8.92 9.87
C ASP A 358 19.49 -7.78 10.16
N ARG A 359 19.36 -6.63 9.50
CA ARG A 359 20.33 -5.50 9.60
C ARG A 359 19.61 -4.21 9.96
N ASN A 360 19.98 -3.56 11.07
CA ASN A 360 19.37 -2.28 11.49
C ASN A 360 20.15 -1.03 11.05
N ILE A 361 21.18 -1.20 10.24
CA ILE A 361 21.89 -0.14 9.50
C ILE A 361 21.98 -0.49 8.00
N PRO A 362 22.03 0.50 7.10
CA PRO A 362 22.27 0.27 5.68
C PRO A 362 23.54 -0.55 5.42
N SER A 363 23.36 -1.77 4.91
CA SER A 363 24.47 -2.68 4.59
C SER A 363 24.70 -2.71 3.09
N ARG A 364 25.91 -2.37 2.64
CA ARG A 364 26.31 -2.40 1.22
C ARG A 364 26.30 -3.84 0.68
N VAL A 365 25.66 -4.04 -0.48
CA VAL A 365 25.61 -5.33 -1.17
C VAL A 365 26.82 -5.45 -2.11
N SER A 366 27.56 -6.56 -2.00
CA SER A 366 28.71 -6.84 -2.85
C SER A 366 28.27 -7.33 -4.24
N ILE A 367 28.10 -6.37 -5.16
CA ILE A 367 27.79 -6.59 -6.57
C ILE A 367 29.09 -6.46 -7.38
N SER A 368 29.31 -7.37 -8.34
CA SER A 368 30.45 -7.34 -9.25
C SER A 368 30.05 -7.87 -10.63
N GLY A 369 30.72 -7.42 -11.69
CA GLY A 369 30.43 -7.86 -13.06
C GLY A 369 29.09 -7.36 -13.64
N CYS A 370 28.49 -6.32 -13.06
CA CYS A 370 27.35 -5.58 -13.62
C CYS A 370 27.27 -4.15 -13.07
N ARG A 371 26.55 -3.26 -13.77
CA ARG A 371 26.25 -1.88 -13.32
C ARG A 371 24.77 -1.80 -12.90
N PRO A 372 24.45 -1.69 -11.60
CA PRO A 372 23.10 -1.42 -11.11
C PRO A 372 22.41 -0.24 -11.81
N ARG A 373 21.11 -0.39 -12.09
CA ARG A 373 20.26 0.61 -12.76
C ARG A 373 18.95 0.89 -12.04
N ASN A 374 18.32 -0.13 -11.45
CA ASN A 374 17.08 0.03 -10.70
C ASN A 374 16.93 -1.09 -9.66
N VAL A 375 16.26 -0.81 -8.55
CA VAL A 375 15.97 -1.79 -7.48
C VAL A 375 14.49 -1.77 -7.14
N ALA A 376 13.88 -2.95 -7.02
CA ALA A 376 12.48 -3.14 -6.66
C ALA A 376 12.34 -4.15 -5.53
N CYS A 377 11.94 -3.70 -4.35
CA CYS A 377 11.67 -4.53 -3.19
C CYS A 377 10.22 -5.04 -3.25
N GLY A 378 10.05 -6.34 -3.45
CA GLY A 378 8.79 -7.02 -3.20
C GLY A 378 8.55 -7.21 -1.70
N TRP A 379 7.45 -7.89 -1.33
CA TRP A 379 7.13 -8.08 0.09
C TRP A 379 8.24 -8.85 0.85
N TRP A 380 8.82 -9.87 0.21
CA TRP A 380 9.77 -10.81 0.81
C TRP A 380 11.00 -11.11 -0.06
N HIS A 381 11.25 -10.30 -1.10
CA HIS A 381 12.36 -10.46 -2.04
C HIS A 381 12.81 -9.09 -2.58
N THR A 382 14.01 -9.01 -3.14
CA THR A 382 14.51 -7.83 -3.86
C THR A 382 14.88 -8.20 -5.28
N LEU A 383 14.45 -7.42 -6.26
CA LEU A 383 14.87 -7.51 -7.66
C LEU A 383 15.86 -6.36 -7.96
N LEU A 384 16.93 -6.69 -8.66
CA LEU A 384 17.91 -5.72 -9.15
C LEU A 384 17.97 -5.79 -10.68
N MET A 385 17.76 -4.65 -11.34
CA MET A 385 18.05 -4.47 -12.76
C MET A 385 19.46 -3.87 -12.89
N ALA A 386 20.31 -4.50 -13.71
CA ALA A 386 21.69 -4.08 -13.91
C ALA A 386 22.17 -4.42 -15.32
N ASP A 387 22.98 -3.53 -15.91
CA ASP A 387 23.62 -3.77 -17.20
C ASP A 387 24.81 -4.74 -17.01
N LYS A 388 25.05 -5.62 -17.98
CA LYS A 388 26.37 -6.26 -18.09
C LYS A 388 27.40 -5.24 -18.57
N PRO A 389 28.66 -5.28 -18.11
CA PRO A 389 29.75 -4.57 -18.76
C PRO A 389 29.89 -5.08 -20.20
N VAL A 390 30.31 -4.19 -21.10
CA VAL A 390 30.66 -4.50 -22.49
C VAL A 390 32.12 -4.99 -22.54
#